data_AF-A0A976DZV3-F1
#
_entry.id   AF-A0A976DZV3-F1
#
_cell.length_a   1.000
_cell.length_b   1.000
_cell.length_c   1.000
_cell.angle_alpha   90.00
_cell.angle_beta   90.00
_cell.angle_gamma   90.00
#
_symmetry.space_group_name_H-M   'P 1'
#
loop_
_entity.id
_entity.type
_entity.pdbx_description
1 polymer ?
#
loop_
_entity_poly.entity_id
_entity_poly.type
_entity_poly.pdbx_seq_one_letter_code
_entity_poly.pdbx_strand_id
1 'polypeptide(L)'
;MNMISTLGWPAGIAALLVLATLAVLAWFVLQRAAPVVHSGKHRPFRLEDWPPRTMRPLTPEELRVLKLLRKALPECLLMPQVALARFLSVQQNRSYNQWFGSVGRRCVDFLLCSEQGDVLGVIQLQSSKSKTFSEGTVRKLKALEMAQIPVWQMAKDDLPDVHTLRAMVMPELQAAEAHSVQHQDSDWAATKLEPREFSVLRKNKEAQAAKSERWNQAWPTEEARSSAFLDEFGMIEVPPLVLKGSGRSATGFTRG
;
A
#
# COMPACT_ATOMS: atom_id res chain seq x y z
N MET A 1 -66.29 14.21 57.45
CA MET A 1 -66.88 14.13 56.09
C MET A 1 -65.85 14.67 55.12
N ASN A 2 -65.38 13.82 54.21
CA ASN A 2 -64.21 14.05 53.34
C ASN A 2 -64.53 15.03 52.20
N MET A 3 -63.65 15.98 51.91
CA MET A 3 -63.49 16.55 50.57
C MET A 3 -62.00 16.68 50.27
N ILE A 4 -61.46 15.60 49.70
CA ILE A 4 -60.10 15.52 49.17
C ILE A 4 -60.13 16.23 47.82
N SER A 5 -59.37 17.32 47.71
CA SER A 5 -59.20 18.13 46.50
C SER A 5 -58.39 17.37 45.45
N THR A 6 -59.07 16.65 44.57
CA THR A 6 -58.48 15.86 43.49
C THR A 6 -58.33 16.65 42.19
N LEU A 7 -57.71 17.84 42.16
CA LEU A 7 -57.59 18.55 40.87
C LEU A 7 -56.33 19.43 40.79
N GLY A 8 -55.32 18.95 40.06
CA GLY A 8 -54.04 19.64 39.83
C GLY A 8 -52.91 18.71 39.33
N TRP A 9 -52.91 17.47 39.81
CA TRP A 9 -52.01 16.39 39.44
C TRP A 9 -51.94 16.00 37.94
N PRO A 10 -53.02 15.93 37.13
CA PRO A 10 -52.86 15.56 35.71
C PRO A 10 -52.12 16.64 34.89
N ALA A 11 -52.29 17.92 35.24
CA ALA A 11 -51.57 19.02 34.60
C ALA A 11 -50.07 18.98 34.94
N GLY A 12 -49.73 18.62 36.18
CA GLY A 12 -48.34 18.46 36.61
C GLY A 12 -47.63 17.30 35.88
N ILE A 13 -48.33 16.18 35.68
CA ILE A 13 -47.79 15.02 34.95
C ILE A 13 -47.56 15.35 33.47
N ALA A 14 -48.51 16.06 32.84
CA ALA A 14 -48.37 16.49 31.45
C ALA A 14 -47.17 17.44 31.27
N ALA A 15 -46.97 18.39 32.19
CA ALA A 15 -45.82 19.29 32.16
C ALA A 15 -44.48 18.55 32.33
N LEU A 16 -44.41 17.55 33.20
CA LEU A 16 -43.22 16.72 33.39
C LEU A 16 -42.87 15.90 32.16
N LEU A 17 -43.86 15.34 31.46
CA LEU A 17 -43.65 14.59 30.22
C LEU A 17 -43.15 15.48 29.07
N VAL A 18 -43.65 16.72 28.98
CA VAL A 18 -43.16 17.69 27.99
C VAL A 18 -41.71 18.10 28.30
N LEU A 19 -41.38 18.35 29.57
CA LEU A 19 -40.00 18.65 29.97
C LEU A 19 -39.05 17.48 29.71
N ALA A 20 -39.48 16.24 29.99
CA ALA A 20 -38.69 15.04 29.73
C ALA A 20 -38.43 14.84 28.22
N THR A 21 -39.45 15.04 27.39
CA THR A 21 -39.28 14.92 25.92
C THR A 21 -38.38 16.01 25.34
N LEU A 22 -38.50 17.26 25.82
CA LEU A 22 -37.59 18.35 25.43
C LEU A 22 -36.14 18.08 25.89
N ALA A 23 -35.96 17.53 27.10
CA ALA A 23 -34.64 17.16 27.59
C ALA A 23 -33.99 16.04 26.77
N VAL A 24 -34.75 15.01 26.38
CA VAL A 24 -34.28 13.92 25.52
C VAL A 24 -33.96 14.44 24.11
N LEU A 25 -34.80 15.32 23.56
CA LEU A 25 -34.55 15.93 22.25
C LEU A 25 -33.29 16.81 22.28
N ALA A 26 -33.16 17.66 23.30
CA ALA A 26 -31.97 18.49 23.50
C ALA A 26 -30.71 17.63 23.67
N TRP A 27 -30.78 16.56 24.47
CA TRP A 27 -29.70 15.59 24.61
C TRP A 27 -29.33 14.95 23.26
N PHE A 28 -30.31 14.55 22.45
CA PHE A 28 -30.06 13.94 21.15
C PHE A 28 -29.45 14.93 20.14
N VAL A 29 -29.87 16.19 20.17
CA VAL A 29 -29.29 17.27 19.35
C VAL A 29 -27.88 17.61 19.81
N LEU A 30 -27.63 17.69 21.12
CA LEU A 30 -26.31 17.93 21.71
C LEU A 30 -25.34 16.76 21.45
N GLN A 31 -25.82 15.51 21.45
CA GLN A 31 -25.00 14.36 21.06
C GLN A 31 -24.65 14.35 19.56
N ARG A 32 -25.53 14.89 18.70
CA ARG A 32 -25.21 15.08 17.27
C ARG A 32 -24.27 16.26 17.02
N ALA A 33 -24.25 17.22 17.93
CA ALA A 33 -23.32 18.34 17.95
C ALA A 33 -22.06 18.04 18.79
N ALA A 34 -21.54 16.80 18.72
CA ALA A 34 -20.18 16.55 19.19
C ALA A 34 -19.27 17.56 18.47
N PRO A 35 -18.50 18.39 19.22
CA PRO A 35 -17.60 19.32 18.60
C PRO A 35 -16.66 18.49 17.72
N VAL A 36 -16.74 18.72 16.41
CA VAL A 36 -15.66 18.33 15.50
C VAL A 36 -14.45 19.04 16.09
N VAL A 37 -13.62 18.29 16.80
CA VAL A 37 -12.32 18.77 17.28
C VAL A 37 -11.58 19.10 16.00
N HIS A 38 -11.64 20.37 15.60
CA HIS A 38 -10.85 20.89 14.51
C HIS A 38 -9.41 20.79 15.01
N SER A 39 -8.74 19.72 14.56
CA SER A 39 -7.33 19.48 14.83
C SER A 39 -6.59 20.81 14.63
N GLY A 40 -5.90 21.27 15.67
CA GLY A 40 -5.15 22.53 15.61
C GLY A 40 -4.34 22.60 14.31
N LYS A 41 -4.31 23.80 13.69
CA LYS A 41 -3.59 24.10 12.44
C LYS A 41 -2.38 23.18 12.29
N HIS A 42 -2.51 22.14 11.48
CA HIS A 42 -1.41 21.23 11.22
C HIS A 42 -0.30 22.05 10.59
N ARG A 43 0.77 22.32 11.35
CA ARG A 43 1.98 22.89 10.76
C ARG A 43 2.40 21.94 9.63
N PRO A 44 2.73 22.45 8.44
CA PRO A 44 3.22 21.60 7.37
C PRO A 44 4.43 20.81 7.88
N PHE A 45 4.44 19.51 7.60
CA PHE A 45 5.55 18.63 7.94
C PHE A 45 6.85 19.20 7.35
N ARG A 46 7.88 19.36 8.18
CA ARG A 46 9.23 19.69 7.75
C ARG A 46 10.17 18.53 8.02
N LEU A 47 11.00 18.22 7.03
CA LEU A 47 11.94 17.11 7.11
C LEU A 47 13.01 17.35 8.18
N GLU A 48 13.40 18.62 8.39
CA GLU A 48 14.38 19.01 9.41
C GLU A 48 13.90 18.71 10.84
N ASP A 49 12.58 18.78 11.10
CA ASP A 49 12.00 18.51 12.41
C ASP A 49 11.98 16.99 12.73
N TRP A 50 12.08 16.11 11.71
CA TRP A 50 12.15 14.64 11.85
C TRP A 50 13.14 14.02 10.85
N PRO A 51 14.45 14.06 11.13
CA PRO A 51 15.45 13.53 10.21
C PRO A 51 15.30 12.01 10.07
N PRO A 52 15.21 11.48 8.83
CA PRO A 52 15.05 10.06 8.59
C PRO A 52 16.32 9.30 8.97
N ARG A 53 16.16 8.08 9.48
CA ARG A 53 17.26 7.14 9.70
C ARG A 53 17.01 5.85 8.94
N THR A 54 18.09 5.23 8.49
CA THR A 54 18.05 3.91 7.88
C THR A 54 17.60 2.86 8.89
N MET A 55 16.81 1.89 8.43
CA MET A 55 16.32 0.78 9.24
C MET A 55 16.44 -0.52 8.45
N ARG A 56 16.45 -1.66 9.15
CA ARG A 56 16.34 -2.96 8.50
C ARG A 56 14.92 -3.11 7.97
N PRO A 57 14.72 -3.38 6.67
CA PRO A 57 13.39 -3.47 6.08
C PRO A 57 12.66 -4.78 6.45
N LEU A 58 13.40 -5.83 6.80
CA LEU A 58 12.85 -7.13 7.18
C LEU A 58 13.11 -7.44 8.65
N THR A 59 12.09 -7.99 9.29
CA THR A 59 12.20 -8.61 10.61
C THR A 59 13.09 -9.86 10.55
N PRO A 60 13.66 -10.32 11.69
CA PRO A 60 14.44 -11.56 11.72
C PRO A 60 13.68 -12.79 11.23
N GLU A 61 12.38 -12.85 11.50
CA GLU A 61 11.47 -13.91 11.05
C GLU A 61 11.31 -13.89 9.53
N GLU A 62 11.00 -12.73 8.95
CA GLU A 62 10.90 -12.57 7.49
C GLU A 62 12.23 -12.87 6.80
N LEU A 63 13.36 -12.46 7.38
CA LEU A 63 14.66 -12.79 6.83
C LEU A 63 14.94 -14.29 6.84
N ARG A 64 14.48 -15.02 7.87
CA ARG A 64 14.58 -16.50 7.93
C ARG A 64 13.74 -17.14 6.84
N VAL A 65 12.50 -16.68 6.66
CA VAL A 65 11.62 -17.16 5.60
C VAL A 65 12.20 -16.86 4.22
N LEU A 66 12.69 -15.65 3.97
CA LEU A 66 13.30 -15.29 2.69
C LEU A 66 14.47 -16.22 2.34
N LYS A 67 15.29 -16.60 3.33
CA LYS A 67 16.39 -17.56 3.13
C LYS A 67 15.87 -18.97 2.81
N LEU A 68 14.78 -19.40 3.43
CA LEU A 68 14.12 -20.67 3.12
C LEU A 68 13.56 -20.66 1.70
N LEU A 69 12.80 -19.63 1.34
CA LEU A 69 12.21 -19.47 0.01
C LEU A 69 13.27 -19.45 -1.09
N ARG A 70 14.38 -18.74 -0.90
CA ARG A 70 15.50 -18.73 -1.86
C ARG A 70 16.11 -20.11 -2.11
N LYS A 71 16.11 -21.00 -1.11
CA LYS A 71 16.60 -22.37 -1.26
C LYS A 71 15.59 -23.28 -1.93
N ALA A 72 14.31 -23.09 -1.61
CA ALA A 72 13.24 -23.95 -2.08
C ALA A 72 12.72 -23.58 -3.47
N LEU A 73 12.79 -22.30 -3.84
CA LEU A 73 12.25 -21.71 -5.06
C LEU A 73 13.32 -20.86 -5.78
N PRO A 74 14.45 -21.46 -6.20
CA PRO A 74 15.54 -20.71 -6.85
C PRO A 74 15.17 -20.13 -8.21
N GLU A 75 14.13 -20.68 -8.87
CA GLU A 75 13.65 -20.22 -10.18
C GLU A 75 12.71 -19.01 -10.11
N CYS A 76 12.21 -18.66 -8.92
CA CYS A 76 11.29 -17.54 -8.77
C CYS A 76 12.02 -16.24 -8.39
N LEU A 77 11.58 -15.13 -8.97
CA LEU A 77 11.91 -13.80 -8.45
C LEU A 77 11.12 -13.56 -7.16
N LEU A 78 11.85 -13.41 -6.04
CA LEU A 78 11.27 -13.20 -4.72
C LEU A 78 11.32 -11.73 -4.34
N MET A 79 10.16 -11.08 -4.25
CA MET A 79 10.05 -9.66 -3.88
C MET A 79 9.40 -9.51 -2.49
N PRO A 80 10.18 -9.15 -1.45
CA PRO A 80 9.61 -8.93 -0.12
C PRO A 80 8.93 -7.57 0.01
N GLN A 81 7.91 -7.47 0.87
CA GLN A 81 7.27 -6.21 1.27
C GLN A 81 6.70 -5.38 0.11
N VAL A 82 6.07 -6.05 -0.87
CA VAL A 82 5.49 -5.39 -2.04
C VAL A 82 4.07 -4.91 -1.74
N ALA A 83 3.81 -3.61 -1.93
CA ALA A 83 2.47 -3.05 -1.78
C ALA A 83 1.51 -3.58 -2.87
N LEU A 84 0.26 -3.88 -2.50
CA LEU A 84 -0.79 -4.32 -3.43
C LEU A 84 -0.96 -3.37 -4.62
N ALA A 85 -0.81 -2.06 -4.41
CA ALA A 85 -0.84 -1.04 -5.44
C ALA A 85 0.21 -1.17 -6.55
N ARG A 86 1.23 -2.02 -6.37
CA ARG A 86 2.27 -2.24 -7.37
C ARG A 86 1.96 -3.35 -8.36
N PHE A 87 1.01 -4.23 -8.06
CA PHE A 87 0.71 -5.40 -8.88
C PHE A 87 -0.78 -5.73 -9.00
N LEU A 88 -1.64 -4.99 -8.30
CA LEU A 88 -3.08 -5.02 -8.52
C LEU A 88 -3.54 -3.72 -9.17
N SER A 89 -4.49 -3.84 -10.10
CA SER A 89 -5.21 -2.73 -10.69
C SER A 89 -6.70 -2.85 -10.36
N VAL A 90 -7.39 -1.72 -10.29
CA VAL A 90 -8.85 -1.66 -10.11
C VAL A 90 -9.46 -0.97 -11.30
N GLN A 91 -10.62 -1.46 -11.75
CA GLN A 91 -11.36 -0.88 -12.86
C GLN A 91 -11.58 0.63 -12.66
N GLN A 92 -11.49 1.37 -13.77
CA GLN A 92 -11.37 2.83 -13.82
C GLN A 92 -12.56 3.60 -13.20
N ASN A 93 -13.68 2.94 -12.91
CA ASN A 93 -14.90 3.59 -12.41
C ASN A 93 -14.90 3.84 -10.88
N ARG A 94 -13.77 3.59 -10.19
CA ARG A 94 -13.58 3.86 -8.75
C ARG A 94 -12.37 4.75 -8.51
N SER A 95 -12.43 5.59 -7.47
CA SER A 95 -11.31 6.48 -7.11
C SER A 95 -10.09 5.67 -6.69
N TYR A 96 -8.99 5.78 -7.44
CA TYR A 96 -7.71 5.17 -7.09
C TYR A 96 -7.24 5.54 -5.69
N ASN A 97 -7.45 6.80 -5.27
CA ASN A 97 -7.09 7.26 -3.93
C ASN A 97 -7.88 6.53 -2.83
N GLN A 98 -9.16 6.27 -3.07
CA GLN A 98 -10.00 5.50 -2.16
C GLN A 98 -9.53 4.05 -2.06
N TRP A 99 -9.20 3.42 -3.19
CA TRP A 99 -8.65 2.07 -3.20
C TRP A 99 -7.29 1.98 -2.53
N PHE A 100 -6.38 2.90 -2.86
CA PHE A 100 -5.03 2.98 -2.29
C PHE A 100 -5.08 3.17 -0.77
N GLY A 101 -5.90 4.13 -0.29
CA GLY A 101 -6.11 4.38 1.13
C GLY A 101 -6.79 3.21 1.86
N SER A 102 -7.68 2.49 1.18
CA SER A 102 -8.38 1.35 1.76
C SER A 102 -7.50 0.11 1.89
N VAL A 103 -6.89 -0.36 0.79
CA VAL A 103 -6.15 -1.63 0.74
C VAL A 103 -4.85 -1.56 -0.06
N GLY A 104 -4.74 -0.70 -1.08
CA GLY A 104 -3.58 -0.67 -1.99
C GLY A 104 -2.24 -0.37 -1.30
N ARG A 105 -2.23 0.38 -0.19
CA ARG A 105 -1.04 0.64 0.63
C ARG A 105 -0.51 -0.56 1.41
N ARG A 106 -1.30 -1.62 1.57
CA ARG A 106 -0.87 -2.81 2.34
C ARG A 106 0.14 -3.60 1.53
N CYS A 107 1.16 -4.11 2.22
CA CYS A 107 2.14 -5.00 1.61
C CYS A 107 1.78 -6.48 1.82
N VAL A 108 2.11 -7.29 0.82
CA VAL A 108 2.30 -8.73 0.99
C VAL A 108 3.69 -8.99 1.54
N ASP A 109 3.88 -10.11 2.24
CA ASP A 109 5.17 -10.39 2.86
C ASP A 109 6.20 -10.83 1.81
N PHE A 110 5.81 -11.74 0.91
CA PHE A 110 6.59 -12.08 -0.28
C PHE A 110 5.68 -12.25 -1.50
N LEU A 111 6.04 -11.57 -2.59
CA LEU A 111 5.49 -11.79 -3.92
C LEU A 111 6.43 -12.73 -4.68
N LEU A 112 5.85 -13.77 -5.29
CA LEU A 112 6.54 -14.73 -6.14
C LEU A 112 6.27 -14.35 -7.59
N CYS A 113 7.35 -14.14 -8.35
CA CYS A 113 7.28 -13.74 -9.75
C CYS A 113 8.05 -14.70 -10.66
N SER A 114 7.63 -14.74 -11.93
CA SER A 114 8.40 -15.38 -13.02
C SER A 114 9.68 -14.60 -13.28
N GLU A 115 10.58 -15.14 -14.11
CA GLU A 115 11.79 -14.44 -14.55
C GLU A 115 11.45 -13.14 -15.31
N GLN A 116 10.30 -13.09 -15.97
CA GLN A 116 9.77 -11.95 -16.72
C GLN A 116 9.10 -10.91 -15.81
N GLY A 117 8.87 -11.23 -14.54
CA GLY A 117 8.26 -10.34 -13.55
C GLY A 117 6.75 -10.49 -13.42
N ASP A 118 6.14 -11.50 -14.03
CA ASP A 118 4.71 -11.79 -13.89
C ASP A 118 4.42 -12.32 -12.50
N VAL A 119 3.23 -12.01 -11.96
CA VAL A 119 2.83 -12.47 -10.63
C VAL A 119 2.38 -13.92 -10.68
N LEU A 120 3.10 -14.79 -9.99
CA LEU A 120 2.76 -16.22 -9.89
C LEU A 120 2.00 -16.54 -8.59
N GLY A 121 2.25 -15.78 -7.52
CA GLY A 121 1.55 -15.96 -6.26
C GLY A 121 2.14 -15.17 -5.11
N VAL A 122 1.56 -15.37 -3.92
CA VAL A 122 1.93 -14.63 -2.70
C VAL A 122 2.14 -15.59 -1.53
N ILE A 123 3.17 -15.33 -0.74
CA ILE A 123 3.34 -15.94 0.58
C ILE A 123 3.00 -14.91 1.65
N GLN A 124 2.06 -15.28 2.51
CA GLN A 124 1.58 -14.46 3.62
C GLN A 124 1.91 -15.12 4.95
N LEU A 125 2.69 -14.45 5.77
CA LEU A 125 3.04 -14.89 7.11
C LEU A 125 1.90 -14.60 8.09
N GLN A 126 1.71 -15.53 9.01
CA GLN A 126 0.77 -15.45 10.12
C GLN A 126 1.52 -15.48 11.45
N SER A 127 1.05 -14.65 12.39
CA SER A 127 1.51 -14.75 13.78
C SER A 127 0.83 -15.95 14.44
N SER A 128 1.62 -16.87 14.99
CA SER A 128 1.13 -18.00 15.81
C SER A 128 0.34 -17.56 17.04
N LYS A 129 0.58 -16.33 17.51
CA LYS A 129 0.04 -15.79 18.76
C LYS A 129 -1.41 -15.29 18.64
N SER A 130 -1.88 -15.02 17.42
CA SER A 130 -3.24 -14.52 17.18
C SER A 130 -4.04 -15.53 16.36
N LYS A 131 -5.08 -16.11 16.96
CA LYS A 131 -6.02 -16.99 16.24
C LYS A 131 -6.96 -16.22 15.30
N THR A 132 -6.99 -14.89 15.40
CA THR A 132 -7.90 -14.05 14.62
C THR A 132 -7.10 -13.10 13.74
N PHE A 133 -7.49 -13.01 12.47
CA PHE A 133 -6.91 -12.05 11.53
C PHE A 133 -7.36 -10.64 11.86
N SER A 134 -6.44 -9.69 11.73
CA SER A 134 -6.82 -8.28 11.71
C SER A 134 -7.72 -7.99 10.51
N GLU A 135 -8.62 -7.00 10.64
CA GLU A 135 -9.47 -6.54 9.54
C GLU A 135 -8.63 -6.16 8.30
N GLY A 136 -7.43 -5.60 8.50
CA GLY A 136 -6.50 -5.29 7.42
C GLY A 136 -5.96 -6.53 6.71
N THR A 137 -5.69 -7.61 7.44
CA THR A 137 -5.28 -8.90 6.87
C THR A 137 -6.42 -9.53 6.08
N VAL A 138 -7.65 -9.53 6.62
CA VAL A 138 -8.84 -10.04 5.92
C VAL A 138 -9.06 -9.30 4.61
N ARG A 139 -9.01 -7.96 4.62
CA ARG A 139 -9.14 -7.15 3.39
C ARG A 139 -8.03 -7.44 2.37
N LYS A 140 -6.80 -7.63 2.83
CA LYS A 140 -5.66 -7.99 1.97
C LYS A 140 -5.89 -9.33 1.30
N LEU A 141 -6.24 -10.37 2.07
CA LEU A 141 -6.52 -11.71 1.53
C LEU A 141 -7.70 -11.67 0.57
N LYS A 142 -8.76 -10.91 0.88
CA LYS A 142 -9.91 -10.76 0.00
C LYS A 142 -9.54 -10.09 -1.33
N ALA A 143 -8.67 -9.07 -1.31
CA ALA A 143 -8.20 -8.43 -2.53
C ALA A 143 -7.39 -9.38 -3.43
N LEU A 144 -6.55 -10.23 -2.83
CA LEU A 144 -5.77 -11.24 -3.56
C LEU A 144 -6.67 -12.34 -4.14
N GLU A 145 -7.64 -12.82 -3.36
CA GLU A 145 -8.64 -13.80 -3.81
C GLU A 145 -9.45 -13.28 -5.01
N MET A 146 -9.92 -12.03 -4.95
CA MET A 146 -10.66 -11.39 -6.05
C MET A 146 -9.80 -11.18 -7.31
N ALA A 147 -8.48 -11.06 -7.14
CA ALA A 147 -7.51 -10.99 -8.23
C ALA A 147 -7.07 -12.38 -8.73
N GLN A 148 -7.61 -13.47 -8.16
CA GLN A 148 -7.29 -14.86 -8.49
C GLN A 148 -5.79 -15.18 -8.34
N ILE A 149 -5.12 -14.52 -7.40
CA ILE A 149 -3.70 -14.76 -7.10
C ILE A 149 -3.60 -15.86 -6.04
N PRO A 150 -2.85 -16.95 -6.27
CA PRO A 150 -2.59 -17.98 -5.26
C PRO A 150 -1.95 -17.39 -4.01
N VAL A 151 -2.44 -17.79 -2.83
CA VAL A 151 -1.92 -17.32 -1.54
C VAL A 151 -1.60 -18.49 -0.63
N TRP A 152 -0.32 -18.69 -0.33
CA TRP A 152 0.12 -19.62 0.71
C TRP A 152 0.29 -18.89 2.03
N GLN A 153 -0.50 -19.30 3.02
CA GLN A 153 -0.40 -18.75 4.35
C GLN A 153 0.50 -19.64 5.22
N MET A 154 1.47 -19.04 5.90
CA MET A 154 2.48 -19.78 6.66
C MET A 154 2.61 -19.24 8.09
N ALA A 155 2.68 -20.12 9.07
CA ALA A 155 3.00 -19.73 10.43
C ALA A 155 4.49 -19.36 10.53
N LYS A 156 4.80 -18.24 11.18
CA LYS A 156 6.20 -17.80 11.35
C LYS A 156 7.07 -18.74 12.18
N ASP A 157 6.43 -19.48 13.09
CA ASP A 157 7.11 -20.35 14.06
C ASP A 157 7.15 -21.82 13.62
N ASP A 158 6.39 -22.18 12.59
CA ASP A 158 6.28 -23.54 12.07
C ASP A 158 6.51 -23.52 10.56
N LEU A 159 7.78 -23.35 10.19
CA LEU A 159 8.20 -23.30 8.79
C LEU A 159 8.46 -24.71 8.28
N PRO A 160 7.91 -25.09 7.12
CA PRO A 160 8.22 -26.37 6.49
C PRO A 160 9.69 -26.44 6.08
N ASP A 161 10.19 -27.66 5.89
CA ASP A 161 11.49 -27.86 5.28
C ASP A 161 11.50 -27.42 3.80
N VAL A 162 12.69 -27.36 3.21
CA VAL A 162 12.91 -26.91 1.83
C VAL A 162 12.14 -27.76 0.81
N HIS A 163 12.13 -29.09 0.99
CA HIS A 163 11.55 -30.02 0.03
C HIS A 163 10.02 -29.99 0.09
N THR A 164 9.48 -29.94 1.31
CA THR A 164 8.06 -29.83 1.60
C THR A 164 7.51 -28.52 1.09
N LEU A 165 8.21 -27.40 1.32
CA LEU A 165 7.80 -26.10 0.79
C LEU A 165 7.75 -26.12 -0.74
N ARG A 166 8.79 -26.68 -1.37
CA ARG A 166 8.84 -26.79 -2.83
C ARG A 166 7.69 -27.65 -3.37
N ALA A 167 7.43 -28.81 -2.78
CA ALA A 167 6.36 -29.71 -3.18
C ALA A 167 4.96 -29.08 -3.04
N MET A 168 4.76 -28.24 -2.03
CA MET A 168 3.51 -27.52 -1.79
C MET A 168 3.26 -26.41 -2.82
N VAL A 169 4.31 -25.67 -3.21
CA VAL A 169 4.15 -24.41 -3.95
C VAL A 169 4.38 -24.58 -5.46
N MET A 170 5.33 -25.42 -5.87
CA MET A 170 5.75 -25.52 -7.29
C MET A 170 4.65 -25.94 -8.28
N PRO A 171 3.77 -26.91 -7.98
CA PRO A 171 2.76 -27.33 -8.95
C PRO A 171 1.82 -26.19 -9.36
N GLU A 172 1.41 -25.37 -8.38
CA GLU A 172 0.55 -24.21 -8.60
C GLU A 172 1.30 -23.06 -9.27
N LEU A 173 2.59 -22.85 -8.98
CA LEU A 173 3.41 -21.85 -9.67
C LEU A 173 3.55 -22.17 -11.16
N GLN A 174 3.83 -23.43 -11.51
CA GLN A 174 3.94 -23.86 -12.90
C GLN A 174 2.61 -23.71 -13.64
N ALA A 175 1.50 -23.99 -12.97
CA ALA A 175 0.18 -23.71 -13.53
C ALA A 175 -0.01 -22.21 -13.75
N ALA A 176 0.26 -21.36 -12.77
CA ALA A 176 0.11 -19.91 -12.89
C ALA A 176 0.97 -19.32 -14.02
N GLU A 177 2.22 -19.78 -14.13
CA GLU A 177 3.15 -19.36 -15.18
C GLU A 177 2.62 -19.71 -16.57
N ALA A 178 2.13 -20.94 -16.77
CA ALA A 178 1.54 -21.37 -18.04
C ALA A 178 0.32 -20.51 -18.45
N HIS A 179 -0.50 -20.08 -17.49
CA HIS A 179 -1.63 -19.17 -17.76
C HIS A 179 -1.17 -17.75 -18.09
N SER A 180 -0.12 -17.24 -17.42
CA SER A 180 0.42 -15.89 -17.66
C SER A 180 0.98 -15.74 -19.07
N VAL A 181 1.68 -16.76 -19.58
CA VAL A 181 2.22 -16.79 -20.95
C VAL A 181 1.10 -16.72 -21.99
N GLN A 182 -0.01 -17.44 -21.78
CA GLN A 182 -1.17 -17.41 -22.69
C GLN A 182 -1.87 -16.04 -22.72
N HIS A 183 -1.99 -15.38 -21.56
CA HIS A 183 -2.59 -14.05 -21.47
C HIS A 183 -1.71 -12.97 -22.09
N GLN A 184 -0.39 -13.05 -21.95
CA GLN A 184 0.52 -12.04 -22.49
C GLN A 184 0.51 -12.00 -24.03
N ASP A 185 0.46 -13.18 -24.68
CA ASP A 185 0.38 -13.30 -26.15
C ASP A 185 -0.95 -12.77 -26.73
N SER A 186 -2.01 -12.79 -25.94
CA SER A 186 -3.34 -12.29 -26.34
C SER A 186 -3.53 -10.81 -26.02
N ASP A 187 -3.03 -10.32 -24.88
CA ASP A 187 -3.21 -8.94 -24.43
C ASP A 187 -2.34 -7.93 -25.20
N TRP A 188 -1.11 -8.26 -25.62
CA TRP A 188 -0.30 -7.30 -26.39
C TRP A 188 -0.87 -7.06 -27.80
N ALA A 189 -1.49 -8.09 -28.40
CA ALA A 189 -2.14 -8.02 -29.70
C ALA A 189 -3.52 -7.36 -29.62
N ALA A 190 -4.24 -7.53 -28.50
CA ALA A 190 -5.56 -6.96 -28.26
C ALA A 190 -5.54 -5.53 -27.68
N THR A 191 -4.46 -5.11 -27.02
CA THR A 191 -4.27 -3.74 -26.49
C THR A 191 -3.80 -2.78 -27.58
N LYS A 192 -4.45 -2.80 -28.75
CA LYS A 192 -4.56 -1.57 -29.55
C LYS A 192 -5.61 -0.71 -28.86
N LEU A 193 -5.16 0.14 -27.93
CA LEU A 193 -6.00 1.17 -27.30
C LEU A 193 -6.84 1.85 -28.39
N GLU A 194 -8.16 1.71 -28.31
CA GLU A 194 -9.07 2.31 -29.29
C GLU A 194 -8.91 3.84 -29.27
N PRO A 195 -9.03 4.55 -30.42
CA PRO A 195 -8.75 5.98 -30.53
C PRO A 195 -9.49 6.89 -29.52
N ARG A 196 -10.59 6.43 -28.92
CA ARG A 196 -11.33 7.13 -27.87
C ARG A 196 -10.58 7.17 -26.54
N GLU A 197 -9.86 6.12 -26.17
CA GLU A 197 -9.08 6.05 -24.93
C GLU A 197 -7.84 6.96 -24.97
N PHE A 198 -7.26 7.14 -26.16
CA PHE A 198 -6.18 8.10 -26.38
C PHE A 198 -6.59 9.54 -26.06
N SER A 199 -7.86 9.92 -26.25
CA SER A 199 -8.32 11.29 -25.97
C SER A 199 -8.39 11.59 -24.46
N VAL A 200 -8.76 10.59 -23.64
CA VAL A 200 -8.78 10.68 -22.18
C VAL A 200 -7.37 10.64 -21.62
N LEU A 201 -6.50 9.79 -22.19
CA LEU A 201 -5.08 9.78 -21.87
C LEU A 201 -4.39 11.08 -22.29
N ARG A 202 -4.77 11.72 -23.40
CA ARG A 202 -4.25 13.04 -23.80
C ARG A 202 -4.66 14.11 -22.81
N LYS A 203 -5.94 14.18 -22.42
CA LYS A 203 -6.42 15.12 -21.41
C LYS A 203 -5.74 14.89 -20.05
N ASN A 204 -5.52 13.65 -19.66
CA ASN A 204 -4.78 13.32 -18.44
C ASN A 204 -3.28 13.63 -18.58
N LYS A 205 -2.69 13.45 -19.76
CA LYS A 205 -1.29 13.79 -20.05
C LYS A 205 -1.08 15.30 -20.13
N GLU A 206 -2.04 16.06 -20.65
CA GLU A 206 -2.06 17.52 -20.68
C GLU A 206 -2.34 18.09 -19.28
N ALA A 207 -3.23 17.49 -18.49
CA ALA A 207 -3.44 17.86 -17.09
C ALA A 207 -2.23 17.49 -16.20
N GLN A 208 -1.58 16.36 -16.48
CA GLN A 208 -0.33 15.98 -15.83
C GLN A 208 0.85 16.82 -16.33
N ALA A 209 0.88 17.22 -17.60
CA ALA A 209 1.87 18.14 -18.16
C ALA A 209 1.68 19.52 -17.55
N ALA A 210 0.48 20.07 -17.46
CA ALA A 210 0.21 21.34 -16.79
C ALA A 210 0.54 21.28 -15.29
N LYS A 211 0.31 20.13 -14.64
CA LYS A 211 0.68 19.91 -13.23
C LYS A 211 2.19 19.74 -13.05
N SER A 212 2.88 19.06 -13.97
CA SER A 212 4.33 18.87 -13.97
C SER A 212 5.06 20.12 -14.44
N GLU A 213 4.46 20.94 -15.28
CA GLU A 213 4.96 22.23 -15.76
C GLU A 213 4.79 23.28 -14.66
N ARG A 214 3.69 23.25 -13.91
CA ARG A 214 3.57 24.02 -12.65
C ARG A 214 4.53 23.50 -11.56
N TRP A 215 4.82 22.20 -11.53
CA TRP A 215 5.82 21.60 -10.64
C TRP A 215 7.24 21.98 -11.09
N ASN A 216 7.53 22.04 -12.39
CA ASN A 216 8.81 22.40 -13.00
C ASN A 216 9.05 23.92 -13.04
N GLN A 217 7.99 24.74 -12.97
CA GLN A 217 8.08 26.19 -12.77
C GLN A 217 8.30 26.53 -11.29
N ALA A 218 7.83 25.68 -10.36
CA ALA A 218 8.08 25.81 -8.93
C ALA A 218 9.38 25.11 -8.48
N TRP A 219 9.88 24.17 -9.28
CA TRP A 219 11.21 23.57 -9.14
C TRP A 219 12.21 24.51 -9.80
N PRO A 220 13.17 25.07 -9.07
CA PRO A 220 13.93 26.16 -9.64
C PRO A 220 14.92 25.60 -10.69
N THR A 221 15.06 26.32 -11.80
CA THR A 221 15.91 25.97 -12.95
C THR A 221 17.38 25.85 -12.55
N GLU A 222 18.22 25.36 -13.44
CA GLU A 222 19.64 25.00 -13.21
C GLU A 222 20.48 26.01 -12.40
N GLU A 223 20.15 27.30 -12.42
CA GLU A 223 20.78 28.35 -11.60
C GLU A 223 20.54 28.20 -10.09
N ALA A 224 19.47 27.53 -9.66
CA ALA A 224 19.15 27.29 -8.27
C ALA A 224 19.74 26.00 -7.69
N ARG A 225 20.53 25.26 -8.49
CA ARG A 225 21.51 24.30 -7.97
C ARG A 225 22.76 24.99 -7.41
N SER A 226 22.72 26.32 -7.19
CA SER A 226 23.81 26.99 -6.50
C SER A 226 23.93 26.49 -5.06
N SER A 227 25.18 26.40 -4.59
CA SER A 227 25.57 25.94 -3.26
C SER A 227 24.79 26.60 -2.11
N ALA A 228 24.29 27.82 -2.33
CA ALA A 228 23.51 28.57 -1.35
C ALA A 228 22.16 27.91 -0.97
N PHE A 229 21.48 27.26 -1.93
CA PHE A 229 20.21 26.56 -1.66
C PHE A 229 20.44 25.22 -0.95
N LEU A 230 21.49 24.51 -1.31
CA LEU A 230 21.84 23.23 -0.67
C LEU A 230 22.33 23.43 0.77
N ASP A 231 23.07 24.51 1.04
CA ASP A 231 23.47 24.91 2.39
C ASP A 231 22.28 25.36 3.26
N GLU A 232 21.28 26.04 2.68
CA GLU A 232 20.08 26.48 3.41
C GLU A 232 19.26 25.29 3.97
N PHE A 233 19.25 24.16 3.28
CA PHE A 233 18.53 22.94 3.69
C PHE A 233 19.44 21.84 4.26
N GLY A 234 20.73 22.13 4.50
CA GLY A 234 21.69 21.17 5.04
C GLY A 234 21.86 19.90 4.19
N MET A 235 21.60 19.98 2.89
CA MET A 235 21.72 18.85 1.97
C MET A 235 23.12 18.83 1.35
N ILE A 236 23.88 17.76 1.65
CA ILE A 236 25.20 17.53 1.06
C ILE A 236 25.00 17.14 -0.42
N GLU A 237 25.74 17.78 -1.34
CA GLU A 237 25.84 17.30 -2.72
C GLU A 237 26.22 15.81 -2.71
N VAL A 238 25.35 14.95 -3.26
CA VAL A 238 25.70 13.54 -3.49
C VAL A 238 26.56 13.52 -4.74
N PRO A 239 27.89 13.30 -4.65
CA PRO A 239 28.71 13.22 -5.84
C PRO A 239 28.20 12.08 -6.74
N PRO A 240 28.32 12.22 -8.07
CA PRO A 240 27.93 11.15 -9.00
C PRO A 240 28.62 9.84 -8.60
N LEU A 241 27.86 8.74 -8.61
CA LEU A 241 28.35 7.39 -8.31
C LEU A 241 29.53 7.05 -9.24
N VAL A 242 30.76 7.27 -8.76
CA VAL A 242 31.96 6.77 -9.43
C VAL A 242 32.03 5.27 -9.16
N LEU A 243 31.46 4.48 -10.07
CA LEU A 243 31.73 3.05 -10.14
C LEU A 243 33.23 2.89 -10.42
N LYS A 244 34.02 2.64 -9.37
CA LYS A 244 35.45 2.38 -9.48
C LYS A 244 35.64 1.06 -10.22
N GLY A 245 35.76 1.14 -11.54
CA GLY A 245 36.09 -0.01 -12.38
C GLY A 245 37.38 -0.63 -11.87
N SER A 246 37.31 -1.87 -11.36
CA SER A 246 38.51 -2.63 -11.05
C SER A 246 39.18 -2.97 -12.38
N GLY A 247 40.15 -2.15 -12.78
CA GLY A 247 41.04 -2.46 -13.89
C GLY A 247 41.83 -3.73 -13.57
N ARG A 248 41.37 -4.88 -14.03
CA ARG A 248 42.26 -5.99 -14.37
C ARG A 248 42.59 -5.85 -15.84
N SER A 249 43.73 -5.21 -16.10
CA SER A 249 44.36 -5.18 -17.41
C SER A 249 44.78 -6.61 -17.77
N ALA A 250 43.97 -7.28 -18.59
CA ALA A 250 44.43 -8.35 -19.43
C ALA A 250 44.96 -7.71 -20.72
N THR A 251 46.27 -7.78 -20.95
CA THR A 251 46.90 -7.85 -22.29
C THR A 251 48.42 -7.81 -22.13
N GLY A 252 49.08 -8.82 -22.69
CA GLY A 252 50.52 -8.96 -22.70
C GLY A 252 50.97 -10.36 -23.11
N PHE A 253 50.30 -10.96 -24.11
CA PHE A 253 50.80 -12.14 -24.79
C PHE A 253 51.81 -11.68 -25.85
N THR A 254 53.03 -12.20 -25.74
CA THR A 254 54.21 -11.84 -26.51
C THR A 254 54.16 -12.36 -27.94
N ARG A 255 54.71 -11.58 -28.87
CA ARG A 255 55.22 -12.06 -30.16
C ARG A 255 56.57 -11.37 -30.38
N GLY A 256 57.62 -12.18 -30.43
CA GLY A 256 59.03 -11.77 -30.49
C GLY A 256 59.86 -12.75 -29.69
#